data_AF-A0A1V5AUH8-F1
#
_entry.id   AF-A0A1V5AUH8-F1
#
_cell.length_a   1.000
_cell.length_b   1.000
_cell.length_c   1.000
_cell.angle_alpha   90.00
_cell.angle_beta   90.00
_cell.angle_gamma   90.00
#
_symmetry.space_group_name_H-M   'P 1'
#
loop_
_entity.id
_entity.type
_entity.pdbx_description
1 polymer ?
#
loop_
_entity_poly.entity_id
_entity_poly.type
_entity_poly.pdbx_seq_one_letter_code
_entity_poly.pdbx_strand_id
1 'polypeptide(L)'
;MEHETKPSREERGRAIADQGDQIKKINDRSYRVKSQSGNQAYKVKSTPTGMTCTCPDFVYRGGNCKHIMATRYYLEVEKDTPKGVVTEKVHLTYAQAWNAYNEAQKAEVKLFDELLKDLVKAIPEPEQTTGRPRLSLQENLFCAIQKVYSQLSSRRAHSLFQNATEKGQITKAPHFNSTSELFNKPETAAILHQLVTLSALPVAGIETDFAVDSTGFRTTTFNAYCGMKHGEKKQHRWVKAHLCAGVKTNIVAAISITNENGGDSPQFGPLVRKTAEGFTIDEVSADMAYSSRNNLETVGDVGATAYIPYRKNATGRAKGSPLWKKMYHYFQLNRDEFMDHYHKRSNIEATNAAIKRKFGETLKSKNEVAQVNELLAKIVAYNLTVVIHEMYENGINPEFLHVKSNACT
;
A
#
# COMPACT_ATOMS: atom_id res chain seq x y z
N MET A 1 -25.84 -1.33 51.11
CA MET A 1 -24.44 -0.89 51.13
C MET A 1 -24.00 -0.77 49.69
N GLU A 2 -23.98 0.44 49.16
CA GLU A 2 -23.57 0.72 47.78
C GLU A 2 -22.08 0.39 47.63
N HIS A 3 -21.75 -0.49 46.70
CA HIS A 3 -20.37 -0.73 46.29
C HIS A 3 -19.93 0.47 45.44
N GLU A 4 -19.15 1.40 46.00
CA GLU A 4 -18.44 2.40 45.22
C GLU A 4 -17.49 1.70 44.24
N THR A 5 -17.88 1.66 42.97
CA THR A 5 -17.03 1.24 41.86
C THR A 5 -15.90 2.26 41.71
N LYS A 6 -14.66 1.82 41.97
CA LYS A 6 -13.47 2.68 41.81
C LYS A 6 -13.39 3.14 40.35
N PRO A 7 -13.19 4.46 40.08
CA PRO A 7 -13.19 4.99 38.72
C PRO A 7 -12.07 4.38 37.87
N SER A 8 -12.38 4.17 36.60
CA SER A 8 -11.52 3.54 35.60
C SER A 8 -10.23 4.36 35.38
N ARG A 9 -9.21 3.75 34.77
CA ARG A 9 -7.93 4.46 34.52
C ARG A 9 -8.04 5.50 33.42
N GLU A 10 -8.99 5.32 32.51
CA GLU A 10 -9.36 6.28 31.49
C GLU A 10 -10.04 7.49 32.13
N GLU A 11 -11.00 7.27 33.03
CA GLU A 11 -11.67 8.35 33.79
C GLU A 11 -10.67 9.13 34.65
N ARG A 12 -9.76 8.44 35.33
CA ARG A 12 -8.68 9.09 36.09
C ARG A 12 -7.67 9.80 35.19
N GLY A 13 -7.44 9.31 33.97
CA GLY A 13 -6.59 9.93 32.97
C GLY A 13 -7.20 11.24 32.45
N ARG A 14 -8.49 11.21 32.13
CA ARG A 14 -9.28 12.38 31.73
C ARG A 14 -9.29 13.45 32.82
N ALA A 15 -9.55 13.05 34.07
CA ALA A 15 -9.51 13.97 35.21
C ALA A 15 -8.14 14.61 35.45
N ILE A 16 -7.03 13.97 35.05
CA ILE A 16 -5.69 14.58 35.08
C ILE A 16 -5.54 15.61 33.94
N ALA A 17 -6.01 15.28 32.74
CA ALA A 17 -5.91 16.17 31.58
C ALA A 17 -6.75 17.46 31.76
N ASP A 18 -7.94 17.35 32.34
CA ASP A 18 -8.88 18.48 32.53
C ASP A 18 -8.40 19.53 33.55
N GLN A 19 -7.40 19.21 34.37
CA GLN A 19 -6.86 20.11 35.40
C GLN A 19 -5.86 21.17 34.87
N GLY A 20 -5.69 21.30 33.55
CA GLY A 20 -5.06 22.45 32.88
C GLY A 20 -3.53 22.63 33.01
N ASP A 21 -2.89 22.21 34.11
CA ASP A 21 -1.43 22.32 34.36
C ASP A 21 -0.78 20.99 34.83
N GLN A 22 -1.44 19.87 34.56
CA GLN A 22 -0.92 18.55 34.96
C GLN A 22 0.00 17.93 33.91
N ILE A 23 -0.07 18.38 32.65
CA ILE A 23 0.68 17.81 31.53
C ILE A 23 1.52 18.91 30.87
N LYS A 24 2.84 18.70 30.83
CA LYS A 24 3.78 19.59 30.14
C LYS A 24 4.52 18.84 29.06
N LYS A 25 4.45 19.32 27.82
CA LYS A 25 5.27 18.83 26.70
C LYS A 25 6.73 19.17 26.97
N ILE A 26 7.59 18.16 27.08
CA ILE A 26 9.05 18.35 27.19
C ILE A 26 9.66 18.46 25.78
N ASN A 27 9.23 17.56 24.88
CA ASN A 27 9.56 17.58 23.46
C ASN A 27 8.47 16.80 22.69
N ASP A 28 8.62 16.64 21.38
CA ASP A 28 7.61 15.99 20.52
C ASP A 28 7.29 14.53 20.89
N ARG A 29 8.14 13.87 21.69
CA ARG A 29 7.97 12.47 22.07
C ARG A 29 7.94 12.22 23.57
N SER A 30 7.94 13.27 24.38
CA SER A 30 7.94 13.10 25.83
C SER A 30 7.18 14.19 26.57
N TYR A 31 6.41 13.72 27.55
CA TYR A 31 5.48 14.52 28.34
C TYR A 31 5.78 14.29 29.81
N ARG A 32 5.69 15.36 30.59
CA ARG A 32 5.72 15.31 32.05
C ARG A 32 4.28 15.35 32.54
N VAL A 33 3.84 14.28 33.18
CA VAL A 33 2.49 14.16 33.75
C VAL A 33 2.59 14.12 35.27
N LYS A 34 2.01 15.10 35.95
CA LYS A 34 1.92 15.14 37.41
C LYS A 34 0.98 14.06 37.94
N SER A 35 1.25 13.57 39.14
CA SER A 35 0.40 12.61 39.84
C SER A 35 -0.88 13.29 40.33
N GLN A 36 -2.02 12.62 40.15
CA GLN A 36 -3.32 13.10 40.63
C GLN A 36 -3.42 13.27 42.16
N SER A 37 -2.57 12.56 42.92
CA SER A 37 -2.72 12.41 44.39
C SER A 37 -1.48 12.86 45.17
N GLY A 38 -0.50 13.48 44.51
CA GLY A 38 0.73 13.94 45.18
C GLY A 38 1.64 14.75 44.25
N ASN A 39 2.74 15.28 44.79
CA ASN A 39 3.63 16.21 44.08
C ASN A 39 4.63 15.57 43.11
N GLN A 40 4.58 14.25 42.94
CA GLN A 40 5.46 13.53 42.01
C GLN A 40 4.99 13.72 40.56
N ALA A 41 5.93 13.72 39.62
CA ALA A 41 5.64 13.77 38.19
C ALA A 41 6.36 12.63 37.47
N TYR A 42 5.69 12.05 36.49
CA TYR A 42 6.15 10.90 35.72
C TYR A 42 6.38 11.30 34.27
N LYS A 43 7.35 10.65 33.63
CA LYS A 43 7.68 10.88 32.24
C LYS A 43 6.97 9.85 31.38
N VAL A 44 6.10 10.33 30.50
CA VAL A 44 5.48 9.52 29.44
C VAL A 44 6.28 9.74 28.17
N LYS A 45 6.77 8.66 27.55
CA LYS A 45 7.51 8.70 26.28
C LYS A 45 6.73 7.94 25.21
N SER A 46 6.60 8.53 24.04
CA SER A 46 6.09 7.83 22.86
C SER A 46 7.21 7.00 22.23
N THR A 47 6.96 5.71 22.00
CA THR A 47 7.88 4.74 21.38
C THR A 47 7.19 4.05 20.19
N PRO A 48 7.93 3.41 19.26
CA PRO A 48 7.33 2.77 18.08
C PRO A 48 6.28 1.69 18.40
N THR A 49 6.37 1.05 19.58
CA THR A 49 5.46 -0.01 20.03
C THR A 49 4.35 0.49 20.96
N GLY A 50 4.25 1.81 21.18
CA GLY A 50 3.25 2.44 22.05
C GLY A 50 3.83 3.48 23.01
N MET A 51 3.07 3.89 24.02
CA MET A 51 3.58 4.82 25.05
C MET A 51 4.14 4.08 26.25
N THR A 52 5.26 4.55 26.77
CA THR A 52 5.88 4.06 28.01
C THR A 52 5.80 5.13 29.09
N CYS A 53 5.69 4.71 30.35
CA CYS A 53 5.61 5.64 31.47
C CYS A 53 6.52 5.22 32.61
N THR A 54 7.19 6.18 33.25
CA THR A 54 8.07 5.93 34.40
C THR A 54 7.33 5.73 35.72
N CYS A 55 6.00 5.66 35.72
CA CYS A 55 5.23 5.45 36.94
C CYS A 55 5.21 3.98 37.36
N PRO A 56 5.18 3.67 38.68
CA PRO A 56 5.10 2.28 39.14
C PRO A 56 3.89 1.51 38.56
N ASP A 57 2.75 2.20 38.39
CA ASP A 57 1.50 1.63 37.86
C ASP A 57 1.66 1.08 36.43
N PHE A 58 2.62 1.59 35.64
CA PHE A 58 2.93 1.08 34.31
C PHE A 58 3.53 -0.32 34.35
N VAL A 59 4.44 -0.55 35.31
CA VAL A 59 5.13 -1.83 35.50
C VAL A 59 4.17 -2.87 36.08
N TYR A 60 3.42 -2.49 37.12
CA TYR A 60 2.49 -3.42 37.79
C TYR A 60 1.28 -3.84 36.94
N ARG A 61 0.95 -3.10 35.87
CA ARG A 61 -0.27 -3.33 35.06
C ARG A 61 -0.01 -3.53 33.57
N GLY A 62 1.22 -3.87 33.19
CA GLY A 62 1.53 -4.24 31.81
C GLY A 62 1.28 -3.12 30.80
N GLY A 63 1.60 -1.88 31.15
CA GLY A 63 1.52 -0.75 30.22
C GLY A 63 0.27 0.13 30.29
N ASN A 64 -0.74 -0.28 31.05
CA ASN A 64 -1.99 0.48 31.18
C ASN A 64 -2.00 1.36 32.45
N CYS A 65 -1.50 2.61 32.32
CA CYS A 65 -1.47 3.57 33.43
C CYS A 65 -2.25 4.86 33.12
N LYS A 66 -2.79 5.50 34.17
CA LYS A 66 -3.56 6.75 34.05
C LYS A 66 -2.80 7.91 33.42
N HIS A 67 -1.46 7.93 33.52
CA HIS A 67 -0.64 9.00 32.92
C HIS A 67 -0.53 8.88 31.40
N ILE A 68 -0.53 7.65 30.87
CA ILE A 68 -0.60 7.42 29.42
C ILE A 68 -1.97 7.83 28.90
N MET A 69 -3.05 7.46 29.61
CA MET A 69 -4.40 7.88 29.25
C MET A 69 -4.53 9.41 29.27
N ALA A 70 -4.03 10.07 30.32
CA ALA A 70 -4.02 11.53 30.41
C ALA A 70 -3.23 12.18 29.26
N THR A 71 -2.10 11.58 28.85
CA THR A 71 -1.30 12.09 27.72
C THR A 71 -2.02 11.91 26.39
N ARG A 72 -2.72 10.79 26.19
CA ARG A 72 -3.58 10.56 25.00
C ARG A 72 -4.69 11.60 24.94
N TYR A 73 -5.43 11.77 26.04
CA TYR A 73 -6.48 12.80 26.14
C TYR A 73 -5.92 14.20 25.89
N TYR A 74 -4.77 14.55 26.46
CA TYR A 74 -4.12 15.84 26.23
C TYR A 74 -3.78 16.11 24.76
N LEU A 75 -3.43 15.07 24.01
CA LEU A 75 -3.17 15.17 22.56
C LEU A 75 -4.46 15.22 21.73
N GLU A 76 -5.58 14.86 22.35
CA GLU A 76 -6.92 14.80 21.75
C GLU A 76 -7.83 15.97 22.19
N VAL A 77 -7.38 16.90 23.05
CA VAL A 77 -8.25 17.97 23.59
C VAL A 77 -8.71 18.93 22.50
N GLU A 78 -10.03 18.99 22.35
CA GLU A 78 -10.77 19.98 21.59
C GLU A 78 -10.59 21.39 22.19
N LYS A 79 -10.19 22.39 21.40
CA LYS A 79 -10.14 23.78 21.85
C LYS A 79 -11.43 24.50 21.47
N ASP A 80 -12.14 25.03 22.45
CA ASP A 80 -13.24 25.96 22.20
C ASP A 80 -12.67 27.30 21.72
N THR A 81 -13.06 27.71 20.51
CA THR A 81 -12.79 29.06 20.00
C THR A 81 -14.10 29.84 19.91
N PRO A 82 -14.08 31.18 19.84
CA PRO A 82 -15.30 32.00 19.70
C PRO A 82 -16.14 31.69 18.45
N LYS A 83 -15.66 30.82 17.54
CA LYS A 83 -16.34 30.36 16.32
C LYS A 83 -16.74 28.87 16.35
N GLY A 84 -16.59 28.20 17.49
CA GLY A 84 -16.92 26.78 17.69
C GLY A 84 -15.74 25.92 18.18
N VAL A 85 -16.07 24.67 18.53
CA VAL A 85 -15.12 23.62 18.94
C VAL A 85 -14.23 23.25 17.75
N VAL A 86 -12.91 23.45 17.86
CA VAL A 86 -11.94 23.03 16.85
C VAL A 86 -11.14 21.86 17.39
N THR A 87 -11.31 20.68 16.77
CA THR A 87 -10.53 19.48 17.05
C THR A 87 -9.18 19.59 16.33
N GLU A 88 -8.14 20.01 17.06
CA GLU A 88 -6.78 20.07 16.53
C GLU A 88 -6.11 18.71 16.80
N LYS A 89 -6.38 17.69 15.96
CA LYS A 89 -5.65 16.41 16.01
C LYS A 89 -4.17 16.71 15.76
N VAL A 90 -3.34 16.67 16.81
CA VAL A 90 -1.88 16.71 16.62
C VAL A 90 -1.49 15.40 15.93
N HIS A 91 -1.30 15.46 14.61
CA HIS A 91 -0.71 14.35 13.87
C HIS A 91 0.64 14.03 14.50
N LEU A 92 0.74 12.87 15.15
CA LEU A 92 2.03 12.28 15.51
C LEU A 92 2.73 11.96 14.20
N THR A 93 3.60 12.87 13.75
CA THR A 93 4.55 12.58 12.69
C THR A 93 5.57 11.60 13.25
N TYR A 94 5.45 10.33 12.88
CA TYR A 94 6.54 9.38 13.07
C TYR A 94 7.74 9.97 12.33
N ALA A 95 8.87 10.16 13.02
CA ALA A 95 10.08 10.49 12.28
C ALA A 95 10.43 9.20 11.55
N GLN A 96 10.38 9.27 10.22
CA GLN A 96 10.89 8.25 9.34
C GLN A 96 12.24 7.78 9.86
N ALA A 97 12.50 6.48 9.81
CA ALA A 97 13.80 5.93 10.15
C ALA A 97 14.82 6.37 9.10
N TRP A 98 15.22 7.65 9.11
CA TRP A 98 15.98 8.31 8.06
C TRP A 98 17.27 7.56 7.70
N ASN A 99 17.92 6.96 8.70
CA ASN A 99 19.09 6.12 8.45
C ASN A 99 18.73 4.89 7.61
N ALA A 100 17.70 4.11 8.01
CA ALA A 100 17.25 2.95 7.26
C ALA A 100 16.76 3.34 5.84
N TYR A 101 15.97 4.41 5.73
CA TYR A 101 15.53 4.95 4.45
C TYR A 101 16.70 5.33 3.54
N ASN A 102 17.69 6.06 4.06
CA ASN A 102 18.85 6.48 3.28
C ASN A 102 19.71 5.29 2.85
N GLU A 103 19.91 4.29 3.72
CA GLU A 103 20.61 3.06 3.34
C GLU A 103 19.86 2.28 2.25
N ALA A 104 18.53 2.14 2.38
CA ALA A 104 17.70 1.51 1.36
C ALA A 104 17.82 2.22 0.01
N GLN A 105 17.72 3.56 -0.01
CA GLN A 105 17.83 4.34 -1.24
C GLN A 105 19.22 4.22 -1.89
N LYS A 106 20.31 4.19 -1.10
CA LYS A 106 21.66 3.99 -1.62
C LYS A 106 21.87 2.58 -2.19
N ALA A 107 21.26 1.58 -1.57
CA ALA A 107 21.38 0.19 -2.00
C ALA A 107 20.41 -0.20 -3.13
N GLU A 108 19.41 0.63 -3.42
CA GLU A 108 18.26 0.28 -4.27
C GLU A 108 18.67 -0.28 -5.63
N VAL A 109 19.50 0.43 -6.39
CA VAL A 109 19.87 0.01 -7.75
C VAL A 109 20.61 -1.33 -7.74
N LYS A 110 21.45 -1.58 -6.73
CA LYS A 110 22.19 -2.83 -6.61
C LYS A 110 21.23 -3.98 -6.29
N LEU A 111 20.44 -3.83 -5.24
CA LEU A 111 19.51 -4.86 -4.77
C LEU A 111 18.38 -5.11 -5.76
N PHE A 112 17.97 -4.10 -6.53
CA PHE A 112 16.90 -4.23 -7.52
C PHE A 112 17.20 -5.33 -8.54
N ASP A 113 18.40 -5.34 -9.13
CA ASP A 113 18.78 -6.35 -10.11
C ASP A 113 18.91 -7.75 -9.46
N GLU A 114 19.39 -7.83 -8.22
CA GLU A 114 19.51 -9.10 -7.48
C GLU A 114 18.13 -9.71 -7.22
N LEU A 115 17.21 -8.92 -6.66
CA LEU A 115 15.84 -9.34 -6.37
C LEU A 115 15.04 -9.62 -7.65
N LEU A 116 15.23 -8.81 -8.70
CA LEU A 116 14.55 -9.04 -9.98
C LEU A 116 14.98 -10.37 -10.61
N LYS A 117 16.29 -10.70 -10.55
CA LYS A 117 16.82 -11.97 -11.04
C LYS A 117 16.17 -13.15 -10.33
N ASP A 118 16.02 -13.07 -9.01
CA ASP A 118 15.41 -14.16 -8.24
C ASP A 118 13.90 -14.24 -8.44
N LEU A 119 13.21 -13.11 -8.56
CA LEU A 119 11.79 -13.06 -8.85
C LEU A 119 11.43 -13.70 -10.20
N VAL A 120 12.18 -13.42 -11.27
CA VAL A 120 11.86 -13.98 -12.59
C VAL A 120 12.12 -15.49 -12.69
N LYS A 121 13.00 -16.05 -11.86
CA LYS A 121 13.23 -17.50 -11.80
C LYS A 121 12.01 -18.30 -11.33
N ALA A 122 11.07 -17.65 -10.62
CA ALA A 122 9.82 -18.28 -10.21
C ALA A 122 8.90 -18.59 -11.41
N ILE A 123 9.16 -18.02 -12.58
CA ILE A 123 8.39 -18.27 -13.80
C ILE A 123 8.98 -19.48 -14.54
N PRO A 124 8.19 -20.51 -14.85
CA PRO A 124 8.70 -21.67 -15.58
C PRO A 124 9.14 -21.25 -16.98
N GLU A 125 10.35 -21.67 -17.37
CA GLU A 125 10.81 -21.52 -18.75
C GLU A 125 10.00 -22.50 -19.61
N PRO A 126 9.41 -22.05 -20.74
CA PRO A 126 8.68 -22.97 -21.59
C PRO A 126 9.61 -24.09 -22.09
N GLU A 127 9.04 -25.19 -22.60
CA GLU A 127 9.85 -26.21 -23.28
C GLU A 127 10.20 -25.76 -24.71
N GLN A 128 11.36 -26.16 -25.20
CA GLN A 128 11.77 -25.95 -26.59
C GLN A 128 12.10 -27.31 -27.20
N THR A 129 11.37 -27.69 -28.26
CA THR A 129 11.50 -29.00 -28.91
C THR A 129 12.50 -28.99 -30.06
N THR A 130 12.41 -28.04 -31.00
CA THR A 130 13.30 -27.95 -32.17
C THR A 130 13.68 -26.50 -32.49
N GLY A 131 14.71 -26.35 -33.34
CA GLY A 131 15.13 -25.05 -33.88
C GLY A 131 16.24 -24.35 -33.08
N ARG A 132 16.54 -23.11 -33.49
CA ARG A 132 17.58 -22.26 -32.88
C ARG A 132 17.21 -21.99 -31.41
N PRO A 133 18.17 -22.11 -30.45
CA PRO A 133 17.91 -21.78 -29.06
C PRO A 133 17.25 -20.41 -28.93
N ARG A 134 16.09 -20.37 -28.27
CA ARG A 134 15.39 -19.11 -28.03
C ARG A 134 16.09 -18.32 -26.93
N LEU A 135 15.82 -17.01 -26.90
CA LEU A 135 16.12 -16.21 -25.73
C LEU A 135 15.27 -16.71 -24.56
N SER A 136 15.89 -16.89 -23.38
CA SER A 136 15.16 -17.26 -22.17
C SER A 136 14.06 -16.23 -21.87
N LEU A 137 12.87 -16.74 -21.55
CA LEU A 137 11.75 -15.94 -21.09
C LEU A 137 12.10 -15.19 -19.82
N GLN A 138 12.75 -15.86 -18.86
CA GLN A 138 13.18 -15.27 -17.59
C GLN A 138 14.16 -14.11 -17.82
N GLU A 139 15.18 -14.30 -18.67
CA GLU A 139 16.16 -13.25 -18.98
C GLU A 139 15.54 -12.09 -19.76
N ASN A 140 14.59 -12.36 -20.65
CA ASN A 140 13.89 -11.32 -21.39
C ASN A 140 12.95 -10.52 -20.46
N LEU A 141 12.27 -11.16 -19.52
CA LEU A 141 11.49 -10.51 -18.46
C LEU A 141 12.37 -9.63 -17.58
N PHE A 142 13.53 -10.15 -17.15
CA PHE A 142 14.53 -9.40 -16.40
C PHE A 142 14.92 -8.11 -17.15
N CYS A 143 15.33 -8.24 -18.41
CA CYS A 143 15.73 -7.09 -19.23
C CYS A 143 14.57 -6.11 -19.47
N ALA A 144 13.36 -6.61 -19.68
CA ALA A 144 12.18 -5.78 -19.93
C ALA A 144 11.79 -4.96 -18.68
N ILE A 145 11.79 -5.58 -17.50
CA ILE A 145 11.49 -4.91 -16.23
C ILE A 145 12.63 -3.95 -15.84
N GLN A 146 13.89 -4.34 -16.01
CA GLN A 146 15.05 -3.47 -15.76
C GLN A 146 15.03 -2.23 -16.67
N LYS A 147 14.66 -2.39 -17.94
CA LYS A 147 14.44 -1.26 -18.87
C LYS A 147 13.34 -0.33 -18.35
N VAL A 148 12.20 -0.87 -17.89
CA VAL A 148 11.11 -0.06 -17.33
C VAL A 148 11.56 0.66 -16.07
N TYR A 149 12.24 -0.02 -15.15
CA TYR A 149 12.81 0.57 -13.94
C TYR A 149 13.73 1.76 -14.25
N SER A 150 14.68 1.57 -15.19
CA SER A 150 15.65 2.61 -15.56
C SER A 150 15.06 3.79 -16.35
N GLN A 151 13.83 3.68 -16.82
CA GLN A 151 13.17 4.68 -17.68
C GLN A 151 13.92 5.01 -18.99
N LEU A 152 14.90 4.19 -19.39
CA LEU A 152 15.67 4.39 -20.61
C LEU A 152 14.90 3.92 -21.86
N SER A 153 15.31 4.41 -23.03
CA SER A 153 14.88 3.84 -24.31
C SER A 153 15.51 2.46 -24.50
N SER A 154 14.89 1.56 -25.28
CA SER A 154 15.40 0.19 -25.42
C SER A 154 16.86 0.14 -25.93
N ARG A 155 17.26 1.09 -26.80
CA ARG A 155 18.65 1.21 -27.29
C ARG A 155 19.63 1.59 -26.19
N ARG A 156 19.26 2.55 -25.32
CA ARG A 156 20.11 2.96 -24.19
C ARG A 156 20.14 1.91 -23.08
N ALA A 157 19.03 1.20 -22.88
CA ALA A 157 18.95 0.09 -21.93
C ALA A 157 19.81 -1.12 -22.34
N HIS A 158 20.23 -1.23 -23.61
CA HIS A 158 21.09 -2.32 -24.05
C HIS A 158 22.40 -2.41 -23.25
N SER A 159 22.98 -1.26 -22.86
CA SER A 159 24.16 -1.25 -21.98
C SER A 159 23.87 -1.81 -20.59
N LEU A 160 22.65 -1.67 -20.07
CA LEU A 160 22.26 -2.32 -18.80
C LEU A 160 22.24 -3.84 -18.94
N PHE A 161 21.82 -4.35 -20.10
CA PHE A 161 21.82 -5.79 -20.37
C PHE A 161 23.25 -6.35 -20.51
N GLN A 162 24.16 -5.57 -21.08
CA GLN A 162 25.59 -5.90 -21.12
C GLN A 162 26.16 -5.97 -19.70
N ASN A 163 25.90 -4.95 -18.87
CA ASN A 163 26.31 -4.94 -17.46
C ASN A 163 25.73 -6.14 -16.68
N ALA A 164 24.47 -6.51 -16.92
CA ALA A 164 23.84 -7.67 -16.32
C ALA A 164 24.52 -8.99 -16.75
N THR A 165 25.00 -9.06 -17.99
CA THR A 165 25.77 -10.20 -18.50
C THR A 165 27.14 -10.29 -17.81
N GLU A 166 27.85 -9.17 -17.69
CA GLU A 166 29.15 -9.09 -17.00
C GLU A 166 29.05 -9.47 -15.52
N LYS A 167 27.94 -9.14 -14.87
CA LYS A 167 27.63 -9.54 -13.49
C LYS A 167 27.11 -10.99 -13.36
N GLY A 168 26.98 -11.74 -14.45
CA GLY A 168 26.42 -13.10 -14.43
C GLY A 168 24.95 -13.15 -14.01
N GLN A 169 24.19 -12.06 -14.19
CA GLN A 169 22.76 -12.01 -13.89
C GLN A 169 21.93 -12.66 -15.01
N ILE A 170 22.39 -12.49 -16.25
CA ILE A 170 21.88 -13.16 -17.45
C ILE A 170 23.04 -13.78 -18.22
N THR A 171 22.77 -14.80 -19.03
CA THR A 171 23.77 -15.51 -19.83
C THR A 171 24.22 -14.69 -21.04
N LYS A 172 23.30 -13.93 -21.65
CA LYS A 172 23.60 -13.12 -22.83
C LYS A 172 22.70 -11.90 -22.93
N ALA A 173 23.31 -10.74 -23.19
CA ALA A 173 22.56 -9.52 -23.51
C ALA A 173 21.71 -9.71 -24.78
N PRO A 174 20.36 -9.59 -24.68
CA PRO A 174 19.51 -9.69 -25.85
C PRO A 174 19.64 -8.46 -26.74
N HIS A 175 19.17 -8.60 -27.98
CA HIS A 175 19.05 -7.46 -28.88
C HIS A 175 18.12 -6.39 -28.27
N PHE A 176 18.40 -5.11 -28.50
CA PHE A 176 17.68 -4.02 -27.85
C PHE A 176 16.16 -4.05 -28.10
N ASN A 177 15.69 -4.66 -29.19
CA ASN A 177 14.26 -4.80 -29.49
C ASN A 177 13.55 -5.95 -28.76
N SER A 178 14.28 -6.94 -28.21
CA SER A 178 13.67 -8.16 -27.67
C SER A 178 12.67 -7.89 -26.54
N THR A 179 12.95 -6.87 -25.71
CA THR A 179 12.03 -6.40 -24.66
C THR A 179 10.73 -5.81 -25.22
N SER A 180 10.81 -5.08 -26.33
CA SER A 180 9.62 -4.53 -27.01
C SER A 180 8.82 -5.64 -27.68
N GLU A 181 9.48 -6.63 -28.28
CA GLU A 181 8.82 -7.81 -28.85
C GLU A 181 8.08 -8.60 -27.77
N LEU A 182 8.68 -8.77 -26.59
CA LEU A 182 8.03 -9.40 -25.44
C LEU A 182 6.77 -8.65 -25.00
N PHE A 183 6.83 -7.32 -24.89
CA PHE A 183 5.66 -6.53 -24.52
C PHE A 183 4.55 -6.50 -25.57
N ASN A 184 4.83 -6.83 -26.84
CA ASN A 184 3.77 -6.97 -27.84
C ASN A 184 3.00 -8.30 -27.76
N LYS A 185 3.45 -9.24 -26.92
CA LYS A 185 2.81 -10.54 -26.72
C LYS A 185 1.73 -10.47 -25.63
N PRO A 186 0.46 -10.81 -25.94
CA PRO A 186 -0.62 -10.80 -24.94
C PRO A 186 -0.37 -11.75 -23.76
N GLU A 187 0.27 -12.89 -24.00
CA GLU A 187 0.57 -13.89 -22.98
C GLU A 187 1.51 -13.37 -21.88
N THR A 188 2.32 -12.35 -22.18
CA THR A 188 3.19 -11.68 -21.21
C THR A 188 2.39 -11.03 -20.07
N ALA A 189 1.15 -10.60 -20.32
CA ALA A 189 0.33 -9.93 -19.31
C ALA A 189 0.03 -10.86 -18.13
N ALA A 190 -0.33 -12.11 -18.40
CA ALA A 190 -0.62 -13.10 -17.36
C ALA A 190 0.61 -13.36 -16.48
N ILE A 191 1.80 -13.44 -17.10
CA ILE A 191 3.07 -13.62 -16.39
C ILE A 191 3.37 -12.39 -15.52
N LEU A 192 3.19 -11.18 -16.04
CA LEU A 192 3.44 -9.96 -15.28
C LEU A 192 2.44 -9.77 -14.13
N HIS A 193 1.17 -10.16 -14.29
CA HIS A 193 0.22 -10.22 -13.17
C HIS A 193 0.69 -11.18 -12.07
N GLN A 194 1.20 -12.35 -12.44
CA GLN A 194 1.79 -13.30 -11.48
C GLN A 194 2.99 -12.68 -10.77
N LEU A 195 3.88 -11.99 -11.49
CA LEU A 195 5.04 -11.31 -10.91
C LEU A 195 4.64 -10.15 -9.97
N VAL A 196 3.54 -9.44 -10.23
CA VAL A 196 3.01 -8.44 -9.28
C VAL A 196 2.63 -9.12 -7.96
N THR A 197 1.88 -10.23 -8.00
CA THR A 197 1.53 -10.98 -6.79
C THR A 197 2.78 -11.52 -6.08
N LEU A 198 3.69 -12.19 -6.79
CA LEU A 198 4.90 -12.76 -6.20
C LEU A 198 5.82 -11.71 -5.57
N SER A 199 5.96 -10.54 -6.23
CA SER A 199 6.78 -9.45 -5.71
C SER A 199 6.22 -8.79 -4.44
N ALA A 200 4.94 -8.99 -4.14
CA ALA A 200 4.30 -8.47 -2.94
C ALA A 200 4.40 -9.41 -1.72
N LEU A 201 4.52 -10.72 -1.95
CA LEU A 201 4.51 -11.73 -0.87
C LEU A 201 5.56 -11.54 0.25
N PRO A 202 6.77 -10.96 0.03
CA PRO A 202 7.72 -10.78 1.12
C PRO A 202 7.20 -9.98 2.31
N VAL A 203 6.20 -9.12 2.11
CA VAL A 203 5.62 -8.29 3.17
C VAL A 203 4.33 -8.86 3.77
N ALA A 204 3.90 -10.06 3.34
CA ALA A 204 2.64 -10.66 3.77
C ALA A 204 2.52 -10.88 5.28
N GLY A 205 3.64 -11.10 5.97
CA GLY A 205 3.67 -11.27 7.42
C GLY A 205 3.47 -9.98 8.22
N ILE A 206 3.53 -8.80 7.59
CA ILE A 206 3.45 -7.50 8.30
C ILE A 206 2.34 -6.57 7.78
N GLU A 207 1.68 -6.94 6.69
CA GLU A 207 0.64 -6.15 6.01
C GLU A 207 -0.70 -6.90 6.08
N THR A 208 -1.69 -6.31 6.74
CA THR A 208 -3.04 -6.88 6.87
C THR A 208 -4.16 -5.93 6.46
N ASP A 209 -3.85 -4.64 6.32
CA ASP A 209 -4.80 -3.61 5.94
C ASP A 209 -4.57 -3.20 4.48
N PHE A 210 -5.65 -3.11 3.69
CA PHE A 210 -5.57 -2.79 2.27
C PHE A 210 -6.47 -1.62 1.89
N ALA A 211 -6.06 -0.92 0.83
CA ALA A 211 -6.84 0.13 0.21
C ALA A 211 -7.00 -0.17 -1.29
N VAL A 212 -8.16 0.17 -1.86
CA VAL A 212 -8.45 0.00 -3.29
C VAL A 212 -8.83 1.34 -3.93
N ASP A 213 -8.16 1.65 -5.03
CA ASP A 213 -8.38 2.86 -5.82
C ASP A 213 -7.89 2.64 -7.25
N SER A 214 -8.31 3.52 -8.16
CA SER A 214 -7.88 3.51 -9.55
C SER A 214 -7.10 4.77 -9.92
N THR A 215 -6.16 4.61 -10.85
CA THR A 215 -5.35 5.72 -11.34
C THR A 215 -5.14 5.63 -12.86
N GLY A 216 -5.22 6.77 -13.53
CA GLY A 216 -4.92 6.90 -14.95
C GLY A 216 -3.42 7.05 -15.24
N PHE A 217 -2.96 6.34 -16.27
CA PHE A 217 -1.66 6.50 -16.91
C PHE A 217 -1.84 7.01 -18.33
N ARG A 218 -1.10 8.04 -18.68
CA ARG A 218 -1.18 8.72 -19.97
C ARG A 218 -0.47 7.91 -21.04
N THR A 219 -1.01 7.83 -22.24
CA THR A 219 -0.29 7.23 -23.37
C THR A 219 0.41 8.30 -24.21
N THR A 220 1.47 7.92 -24.93
CA THR A 220 2.06 8.80 -25.96
C THR A 220 1.20 8.94 -27.22
N THR A 221 0.16 8.10 -27.36
CA THR A 221 -0.83 8.21 -28.43
C THR A 221 -1.89 9.26 -28.06
N PHE A 222 -2.23 10.09 -29.05
CA PHE A 222 -3.31 11.08 -28.94
C PHE A 222 -4.56 10.52 -29.63
N ASN A 223 -5.75 10.98 -29.24
CA ASN A 223 -6.97 10.58 -29.94
C ASN A 223 -6.98 11.09 -31.39
N ALA A 224 -7.38 10.22 -32.32
CA ALA A 224 -7.26 10.40 -33.77
C ALA A 224 -8.16 11.51 -34.36
N TYR A 225 -9.04 12.12 -33.57
CA TYR A 225 -9.74 13.35 -33.94
C TYR A 225 -8.89 14.60 -33.68
N CYS A 226 -7.56 14.49 -33.86
CA CYS A 226 -6.66 15.62 -33.86
C CYS A 226 -6.82 16.39 -35.18
N GLY A 227 -7.65 17.42 -35.17
CA GLY A 227 -7.33 18.69 -35.81
C GLY A 227 -6.96 18.64 -37.30
N MET A 228 -7.68 17.91 -38.14
CA MET A 228 -7.41 18.00 -39.58
C MET A 228 -7.77 19.39 -40.17
N LYS A 229 -8.60 20.22 -39.51
CA LYS A 229 -9.05 21.54 -40.03
C LYS A 229 -9.48 22.61 -39.01
N HIS A 230 -9.71 22.29 -37.73
CA HIS A 230 -10.45 23.19 -36.80
C HIS A 230 -9.92 23.16 -35.35
N GLY A 231 -9.07 24.12 -34.97
CA GLY A 231 -9.15 24.87 -33.70
C GLY A 231 -9.17 24.21 -32.30
N GLU A 232 -9.05 22.89 -32.05
CA GLU A 232 -9.10 22.36 -30.66
C GLU A 232 -8.00 21.37 -30.24
N LYS A 233 -7.79 21.29 -28.90
CA LYS A 233 -6.61 20.81 -28.17
C LYS A 233 -6.46 19.28 -28.20
N LYS A 234 -5.24 18.80 -28.49
CA LYS A 234 -4.84 17.38 -28.42
C LYS A 234 -5.16 16.79 -27.04
N GLN A 235 -6.05 15.81 -26.96
CA GLN A 235 -6.33 15.07 -25.73
C GLN A 235 -5.56 13.74 -25.72
N HIS A 236 -4.93 13.44 -24.59
CA HIS A 236 -4.22 12.18 -24.39
C HIS A 236 -5.20 11.04 -24.13
N ARG A 237 -4.88 9.85 -24.64
CA ARG A 237 -5.55 8.61 -24.22
C ARG A 237 -5.00 8.17 -22.86
N TRP A 238 -5.83 7.44 -22.12
CA TRP A 238 -5.48 6.92 -20.81
C TRP A 238 -5.66 5.40 -20.72
N VAL A 239 -4.78 4.78 -19.96
CA VAL A 239 -4.91 3.40 -19.47
C VAL A 239 -5.17 3.50 -17.96
N LYS A 240 -6.21 2.84 -17.48
CA LYS A 240 -6.61 2.91 -16.07
C LYS A 240 -6.11 1.66 -15.35
N ALA A 241 -5.32 1.85 -14.29
CA ALA A 241 -4.93 0.79 -13.37
C ALA A 241 -5.81 0.86 -12.12
N HIS A 242 -6.41 -0.26 -11.73
CA HIS A 242 -7.11 -0.45 -10.47
C HIS A 242 -6.18 -1.24 -9.56
N LEU A 243 -5.80 -0.67 -8.42
CA LEU A 243 -4.80 -1.22 -7.52
C LEU A 243 -5.46 -1.63 -6.21
N CYS A 244 -4.99 -2.75 -5.64
CA CYS A 244 -5.14 -3.06 -4.23
C CYS A 244 -3.75 -2.97 -3.59
N ALA A 245 -3.58 -1.99 -2.70
CA ALA A 245 -2.30 -1.70 -2.08
C ALA A 245 -2.37 -1.83 -0.56
N GLY A 246 -1.29 -2.31 0.04
CA GLY A 246 -1.13 -2.38 1.48
C GLY A 246 -1.07 -0.99 2.09
N VAL A 247 -1.70 -0.82 3.26
CA VAL A 247 -1.81 0.48 3.94
C VAL A 247 -0.52 0.82 4.68
N LYS A 248 0.20 -0.16 5.21
CA LYS A 248 1.41 0.04 6.01
C LYS A 248 2.65 0.23 5.14
N THR A 249 2.83 -0.66 4.17
CA THR A 249 4.04 -0.74 3.33
C THR A 249 3.90 -0.02 1.99
N ASN A 250 2.67 0.27 1.56
CA ASN A 250 2.34 0.74 0.22
C ASN A 250 2.63 -0.27 -0.91
N ILE A 251 2.88 -1.56 -0.59
CA ILE A 251 3.06 -2.61 -1.61
C ILE A 251 1.79 -2.76 -2.46
N VAL A 252 1.92 -3.02 -3.76
CA VAL A 252 0.75 -3.35 -4.61
C VAL A 252 0.57 -4.87 -4.63
N ALA A 253 -0.46 -5.39 -3.97
CA ALA A 253 -0.72 -6.82 -3.88
C ALA A 253 -1.46 -7.36 -5.12
N ALA A 254 -2.35 -6.55 -5.71
CA ALA A 254 -3.08 -6.91 -6.91
C ALA A 254 -3.34 -5.71 -7.82
N ILE A 255 -3.45 -5.96 -9.12
CA ILE A 255 -3.76 -4.96 -10.15
C ILE A 255 -4.72 -5.54 -11.20
N SER A 256 -5.64 -4.71 -11.66
CA SER A 256 -6.43 -4.90 -12.89
C SER A 256 -6.25 -3.69 -13.79
N ILE A 257 -6.18 -3.89 -15.10
CA ILE A 257 -5.99 -2.80 -16.08
C ILE A 257 -7.19 -2.76 -17.02
N THR A 258 -7.78 -1.58 -17.17
CA THR A 258 -8.88 -1.32 -18.10
C THR A 258 -8.54 -0.13 -19.01
N ASN A 259 -9.36 0.07 -20.03
CA ASN A 259 -9.36 1.34 -20.77
C ASN A 259 -9.84 2.51 -19.88
N GLU A 260 -9.76 3.72 -20.42
CA GLU A 260 -10.14 4.96 -19.72
C GLU A 260 -11.57 4.98 -19.16
N ASN A 261 -12.50 4.31 -19.84
CA ASN A 261 -13.92 4.25 -19.48
C ASN A 261 -14.30 3.03 -18.63
N GLY A 262 -13.32 2.20 -18.23
CA GLY A 262 -13.57 1.05 -17.38
C GLY A 262 -14.10 1.49 -16.02
N GLY A 263 -15.22 0.91 -15.59
CA GLY A 263 -15.82 1.21 -14.30
C GLY A 263 -15.00 0.65 -13.13
N ASP A 264 -14.91 1.42 -12.04
CA ASP A 264 -14.04 1.07 -10.91
C ASP A 264 -14.69 0.01 -10.00
N SER A 265 -15.98 0.19 -9.67
CA SER A 265 -16.71 -0.69 -8.74
C SER A 265 -16.63 -2.19 -9.08
N PRO A 266 -16.75 -2.62 -10.36
CA PRO A 266 -16.63 -4.04 -10.73
C PRO A 266 -15.23 -4.64 -10.54
N GLN A 267 -14.16 -3.84 -10.54
CA GLN A 267 -12.78 -4.32 -10.41
C GLN A 267 -12.40 -4.63 -8.96
N PHE A 268 -13.14 -4.09 -8.00
CA PHE A 268 -12.87 -4.22 -6.57
C PHE A 268 -12.88 -5.67 -6.09
N GLY A 269 -13.95 -6.43 -6.37
CA GLY A 269 -14.07 -7.81 -5.90
C GLY A 269 -12.96 -8.73 -6.38
N PRO A 270 -12.63 -8.76 -7.69
CA PRO A 270 -11.48 -9.51 -8.21
C PRO A 270 -10.15 -9.15 -7.54
N LEU A 271 -9.90 -7.86 -7.29
CA LEU A 271 -8.67 -7.40 -6.64
C LEU A 271 -8.56 -7.89 -5.19
N VAL A 272 -9.64 -7.80 -4.42
CA VAL A 272 -9.68 -8.27 -3.02
C VAL A 272 -9.46 -9.78 -2.95
N ARG A 273 -10.16 -10.55 -3.79
CA ARG A 273 -9.98 -12.02 -3.84
C ARG A 273 -8.54 -12.39 -4.21
N LYS A 274 -7.96 -11.70 -5.20
CA LYS A 274 -6.57 -11.96 -5.60
C LYS A 274 -5.57 -11.64 -4.49
N THR A 275 -5.82 -10.56 -3.73
CA THR A 275 -5.01 -10.19 -2.56
C THR A 275 -5.09 -11.25 -1.46
N ALA A 276 -6.29 -11.79 -1.20
CA ALA A 276 -6.52 -12.80 -0.18
C ALA A 276 -5.82 -14.16 -0.47
N GLU A 277 -5.36 -14.41 -1.70
CA GLU A 277 -4.57 -15.61 -2.01
C GLU A 277 -3.18 -15.61 -1.35
N GLY A 278 -2.63 -14.43 -1.05
CA GLY A 278 -1.28 -14.26 -0.50
C GLY A 278 -1.21 -13.54 0.84
N PHE A 279 -2.30 -12.91 1.28
CA PHE A 279 -2.34 -12.06 2.47
C PHE A 279 -3.53 -12.40 3.36
N THR A 280 -3.33 -12.30 4.68
CA THR A 280 -4.43 -12.19 5.63
C THR A 280 -4.94 -10.75 5.59
N ILE A 281 -6.24 -10.57 5.36
CA ILE A 281 -6.86 -9.25 5.22
C ILE A 281 -7.73 -9.01 6.45
N ASP A 282 -7.41 -7.97 7.22
CA ASP A 282 -8.23 -7.53 8.36
C ASP A 282 -9.24 -6.47 7.89
N GLU A 283 -8.75 -5.46 7.16
CA GLU A 283 -9.56 -4.33 6.71
C GLU A 283 -9.31 -3.99 5.24
N VAL A 284 -10.38 -3.59 4.55
CA VAL A 284 -10.31 -3.03 3.20
C VAL A 284 -11.01 -1.68 3.16
N SER A 285 -10.28 -0.63 2.79
CA SER A 285 -10.82 0.72 2.61
C SER A 285 -10.87 1.11 1.13
N ALA A 286 -11.92 1.81 0.72
CA ALA A 286 -12.03 2.30 -0.66
C ALA A 286 -13.00 3.48 -0.76
N ASP A 287 -12.88 4.25 -1.84
CA ASP A 287 -13.73 5.40 -2.08
C ASP A 287 -15.21 5.04 -2.23
N MET A 288 -16.07 6.02 -1.98
CA MET A 288 -17.53 5.89 -2.12
C MET A 288 -17.98 5.41 -3.52
N ALA A 289 -17.15 5.58 -4.56
CA ALA A 289 -17.38 5.02 -5.89
C ALA A 289 -17.53 3.48 -5.86
N TYR A 290 -16.82 2.82 -4.93
CA TYR A 290 -16.83 1.38 -4.72
C TYR A 290 -17.97 0.89 -3.81
N SER A 291 -18.76 1.79 -3.22
CA SER A 291 -19.87 1.46 -2.31
C SER A 291 -20.94 0.63 -3.03
N SER A 292 -20.89 -0.69 -2.86
CA SER A 292 -21.89 -1.64 -3.37
C SER A 292 -22.08 -2.81 -2.41
N ARG A 293 -23.26 -3.41 -2.41
CA ARG A 293 -23.57 -4.59 -1.58
C ARG A 293 -22.63 -5.74 -1.87
N ASN A 294 -22.46 -6.05 -3.15
CA ASN A 294 -21.58 -7.12 -3.62
C ASN A 294 -20.11 -6.89 -3.22
N ASN A 295 -19.63 -5.65 -3.24
CA ASN A 295 -18.26 -5.35 -2.83
C ASN A 295 -18.07 -5.54 -1.32
N LEU A 296 -19.03 -5.09 -0.51
CA LEU A 296 -18.99 -5.33 0.94
C LEU A 296 -19.01 -6.84 1.24
N GLU A 297 -19.90 -7.59 0.59
CA GLU A 297 -19.97 -9.06 0.72
C GLU A 297 -18.66 -9.73 0.33
N THR A 298 -18.06 -9.34 -0.79
CA THR A 298 -16.78 -9.92 -1.22
C THR A 298 -15.68 -9.75 -0.17
N VAL A 299 -15.67 -8.63 0.57
CA VAL A 299 -14.71 -8.42 1.69
C VAL A 299 -15.06 -9.30 2.89
N GLY A 300 -16.35 -9.44 3.19
CA GLY A 300 -16.82 -10.35 4.24
C GLY A 300 -16.52 -11.82 3.94
N ASP A 301 -16.62 -12.24 2.67
CA ASP A 301 -16.36 -13.62 2.23
C ASP A 301 -14.89 -14.01 2.41
N VAL A 302 -13.96 -13.04 2.39
CA VAL A 302 -12.54 -13.26 2.70
C VAL A 302 -12.22 -13.07 4.20
N GLY A 303 -13.24 -12.87 5.04
CA GLY A 303 -13.09 -12.73 6.49
C GLY A 303 -12.72 -11.33 6.99
N ALA A 304 -12.70 -10.33 6.10
CA ALA A 304 -12.26 -8.97 6.40
C ALA A 304 -13.43 -8.00 6.64
N THR A 305 -13.12 -6.78 7.12
CA THR A 305 -14.09 -5.70 7.30
C THR A 305 -13.91 -4.60 6.25
N ALA A 306 -15.00 -4.25 5.54
CA ALA A 306 -14.99 -3.19 4.53
C ALA A 306 -15.33 -1.82 5.14
N TYR A 307 -14.44 -0.85 4.98
CA TYR A 307 -14.65 0.55 5.33
C TYR A 307 -14.82 1.39 4.05
N ILE A 308 -16.03 1.38 3.49
CA ILE A 308 -16.41 2.13 2.29
C ILE A 308 -17.58 3.06 2.62
N PRO A 309 -17.45 4.39 2.46
CA PRO A 309 -18.51 5.34 2.79
C PRO A 309 -19.76 5.14 1.94
N TYR A 310 -20.91 5.48 2.51
CA TYR A 310 -22.20 5.34 1.84
C TYR A 310 -22.60 6.63 1.12
N ARG A 311 -23.24 6.46 -0.06
CA ARG A 311 -23.85 7.57 -0.81
C ARG A 311 -24.98 8.21 0.01
N LYS A 312 -25.22 9.52 -0.20
CA LYS A 312 -26.27 10.28 0.51
C LYS A 312 -27.67 9.65 0.45
N ASN A 313 -27.99 8.97 -0.66
CA ASN A 313 -29.27 8.29 -0.88
C ASN A 313 -29.24 6.79 -0.56
N ALA A 314 -28.15 6.29 0.03
CA ALA A 314 -28.06 4.90 0.45
C ALA A 314 -29.04 4.62 1.60
N THR A 315 -29.65 3.43 1.58
CA THR A 315 -30.56 2.97 2.64
C THR A 315 -29.98 1.75 3.34
N GLY A 316 -30.26 1.61 4.64
CA GLY A 316 -29.90 0.44 5.45
C GLY A 316 -30.67 -0.84 5.13
N ARG A 317 -31.44 -0.88 4.04
CA ARG A 317 -32.13 -2.11 3.61
C ARG A 317 -31.09 -3.11 3.10
N ALA A 318 -31.09 -4.31 3.67
CA ALA A 318 -30.16 -5.39 3.32
C ALA A 318 -30.20 -5.72 1.83
N LYS A 319 -31.41 -5.96 1.27
CA LYS A 319 -31.63 -6.45 -0.11
C LYS A 319 -30.70 -7.63 -0.47
N GLY A 320 -30.71 -8.68 0.35
CA GLY A 320 -29.84 -9.84 0.18
C GLY A 320 -28.49 -9.74 0.90
N SER A 321 -28.09 -8.54 1.36
CA SER A 321 -26.82 -8.31 2.05
C SER A 321 -26.97 -7.94 3.53
N PRO A 322 -26.87 -8.91 4.46
CA PRO A 322 -26.87 -8.62 5.89
C PRO A 322 -25.70 -7.72 6.29
N LEU A 323 -24.53 -7.92 5.68
CA LEU A 323 -23.33 -7.14 5.93
C LEU A 323 -23.52 -5.67 5.55
N TRP A 324 -24.14 -5.39 4.39
CA TRP A 324 -24.50 -4.02 4.01
C TRP A 324 -25.34 -3.33 5.08
N LYS A 325 -26.38 -4.00 5.60
CA LYS A 325 -27.25 -3.44 6.65
C LYS A 325 -26.46 -3.16 7.93
N LYS A 326 -25.64 -4.13 8.38
CA LYS A 326 -24.80 -4.00 9.57
C LYS A 326 -23.84 -2.80 9.43
N MET A 327 -23.07 -2.76 8.36
CA MET A 327 -22.08 -1.71 8.13
C MET A 327 -22.71 -0.34 7.88
N TYR A 328 -23.92 -0.28 7.31
CA TYR A 328 -24.65 0.98 7.15
C TYR A 328 -25.03 1.56 8.51
N HIS A 329 -25.59 0.74 9.42
CA HIS A 329 -25.93 1.21 10.76
C HIS A 329 -24.68 1.55 11.57
N TYR A 330 -23.61 0.77 11.42
CA TYR A 330 -22.33 1.08 12.03
C TYR A 330 -21.79 2.45 11.56
N PHE A 331 -21.84 2.73 10.25
CA PHE A 331 -21.46 4.04 9.70
C PHE A 331 -22.31 5.21 10.25
N GLN A 332 -23.61 5.00 10.49
CA GLN A 332 -24.50 6.05 11.01
C GLN A 332 -24.33 6.29 12.51
N LEU A 333 -24.11 5.22 13.29
CA LEU A 333 -24.09 5.27 14.76
C LEU A 333 -22.68 5.47 15.34
N ASN A 334 -21.64 4.96 14.66
CA ASN A 334 -20.25 5.02 15.09
C ASN A 334 -19.40 5.72 14.01
N ARG A 335 -19.85 6.92 13.63
CA ARG A 335 -19.30 7.64 12.47
C ARG A 335 -17.81 7.96 12.63
N ASP A 336 -17.39 8.38 13.81
CA ASP A 336 -15.99 8.77 14.05
C ASP A 336 -15.06 7.56 13.98
N GLU A 337 -15.42 6.46 14.64
CA GLU A 337 -14.68 5.20 14.59
C GLU A 337 -14.60 4.67 13.16
N PHE A 338 -15.72 4.65 12.42
CA PHE A 338 -15.70 4.28 11.01
C PHE A 338 -14.73 5.13 10.19
N MET A 339 -14.68 6.45 10.45
CA MET A 339 -13.80 7.34 9.73
C MET A 339 -12.33 7.10 10.06
N ASP A 340 -11.99 6.78 11.30
CA ASP A 340 -10.61 6.47 11.67
C ASP A 340 -10.06 5.27 10.88
N HIS A 341 -10.88 4.23 10.67
CA HIS A 341 -10.52 3.13 9.76
C HIS A 341 -10.52 3.55 8.28
N TYR A 342 -11.54 4.28 7.83
CA TYR A 342 -11.63 4.75 6.44
C TYR A 342 -10.46 5.66 6.04
N HIS A 343 -9.92 6.46 6.97
CA HIS A 343 -8.80 7.36 6.71
C HIS A 343 -7.53 6.61 6.26
N LYS A 344 -7.39 5.31 6.57
CA LYS A 344 -6.32 4.45 6.03
C LYS A 344 -6.30 4.44 4.49
N ARG A 345 -7.43 4.71 3.83
CA ARG A 345 -7.55 4.81 2.37
C ARG A 345 -6.56 5.80 1.77
N SER A 346 -6.21 6.91 2.44
CA SER A 346 -5.31 7.91 1.85
C SER A 346 -3.92 7.38 1.48
N ASN A 347 -3.49 6.24 2.06
CA ASN A 347 -2.23 5.61 1.70
C ASN A 347 -2.18 5.18 0.23
N ILE A 348 -3.30 4.75 -0.38
CA ILE A 348 -3.27 4.38 -1.81
C ILE A 348 -3.05 5.58 -2.73
N GLU A 349 -3.47 6.78 -2.33
CA GLU A 349 -3.15 8.00 -3.07
C GLU A 349 -1.65 8.29 -3.00
N ALA A 350 -1.02 8.03 -1.84
CA ALA A 350 0.42 8.11 -1.67
C ALA A 350 1.15 7.06 -2.53
N THR A 351 0.67 5.82 -2.59
CA THR A 351 1.14 4.75 -3.48
C THR A 351 1.07 5.17 -4.95
N ASN A 352 -0.10 5.65 -5.39
CA ASN A 352 -0.33 6.13 -6.76
C ASN A 352 0.65 7.27 -7.12
N ALA A 353 0.85 8.21 -6.19
CA ALA A 353 1.78 9.31 -6.39
C ALA A 353 3.24 8.83 -6.40
N ALA A 354 3.63 7.88 -5.54
CA ALA A 354 4.97 7.32 -5.51
C ALA A 354 5.32 6.60 -6.83
N ILE A 355 4.42 5.76 -7.34
CA ILE A 355 4.58 5.07 -8.63
C ILE A 355 4.79 6.09 -9.75
N LYS A 356 3.94 7.13 -9.82
CA LYS A 356 4.02 8.16 -10.87
C LYS A 356 5.28 9.02 -10.77
N ARG A 357 5.72 9.38 -9.55
CA ARG A 357 6.95 10.16 -9.36
C ARG A 357 8.18 9.35 -9.78
N LYS A 358 8.20 8.05 -9.46
CA LYS A 358 9.37 7.19 -9.72
C LYS A 358 9.47 6.74 -11.18
N PHE A 359 8.35 6.34 -11.78
CA PHE A 359 8.33 5.70 -13.11
C PHE A 359 7.60 6.52 -14.18
N GLY A 360 7.19 7.73 -13.85
CA GLY A 360 6.44 8.63 -14.72
C GLY A 360 4.98 8.17 -14.94
N GLU A 361 4.10 9.14 -15.15
CA GLU A 361 2.69 8.90 -15.49
C GLU A 361 2.46 8.48 -16.95
N THR A 362 3.48 8.60 -17.82
CA THR A 362 3.34 8.32 -19.26
C THR A 362 3.87 6.92 -19.61
N LEU A 363 3.07 6.18 -20.38
CA LEU A 363 3.45 4.92 -21.01
C LEU A 363 4.08 5.20 -22.37
N LYS A 364 5.27 4.65 -22.59
CA LYS A 364 6.09 4.87 -23.81
C LYS A 364 5.67 3.95 -24.96
N SER A 365 4.99 2.85 -24.64
CA SER A 365 4.46 1.89 -25.60
C SER A 365 3.30 2.47 -26.42
N LYS A 366 3.26 2.10 -27.71
CA LYS A 366 2.25 2.59 -28.66
C LYS A 366 1.06 1.65 -28.81
N ASN A 367 1.31 0.34 -28.79
CA ASN A 367 0.28 -0.70 -28.86
C ASN A 367 -0.37 -0.89 -27.48
N GLU A 368 -1.68 -1.10 -27.44
CA GLU A 368 -2.45 -1.33 -26.21
C GLU A 368 -1.93 -2.53 -25.41
N VAL A 369 -1.59 -3.64 -26.09
CA VAL A 369 -1.00 -4.82 -25.42
C VAL A 369 0.31 -4.46 -24.73
N ALA A 370 1.18 -3.72 -25.43
CA ALA A 370 2.45 -3.26 -24.89
C ALA A 370 2.28 -2.20 -23.78
N GLN A 371 1.24 -1.39 -23.82
CA GLN A 371 0.92 -0.43 -22.76
C GLN A 371 0.49 -1.14 -21.47
N VAL A 372 -0.35 -2.17 -21.58
CA VAL A 372 -0.74 -3.03 -20.45
C VAL A 372 0.50 -3.70 -19.85
N ASN A 373 1.32 -4.34 -20.69
CA ASN A 373 2.54 -5.01 -20.24
C ASN A 373 3.57 -4.04 -19.64
N GLU A 374 3.77 -2.86 -20.22
CA GLU A 374 4.64 -1.82 -19.65
C GLU A 374 4.14 -1.37 -18.28
N LEU A 375 2.82 -1.17 -18.13
CA LEU A 375 2.22 -0.75 -16.87
C LEU A 375 2.37 -1.82 -15.79
N LEU A 376 2.10 -3.10 -16.11
CA LEU A 376 2.34 -4.20 -15.17
C LEU A 376 3.82 -4.27 -14.77
N ALA A 377 4.75 -4.14 -15.71
CA ALA A 377 6.18 -4.10 -15.43
C ALA A 377 6.58 -2.90 -14.53
N LYS A 378 5.93 -1.74 -14.65
CA LYS A 378 6.12 -0.61 -13.73
C LYS A 378 5.70 -0.97 -12.31
N ILE A 379 4.62 -1.72 -12.14
CA ILE A 379 4.15 -2.17 -10.82
C ILE A 379 5.09 -3.22 -10.21
N VAL A 380 5.58 -4.18 -11.01
CA VAL A 380 6.62 -5.13 -10.54
C VAL A 380 7.86 -4.36 -10.09
N ALA A 381 8.34 -3.40 -10.88
CA ALA A 381 9.48 -2.57 -10.53
C ALA A 381 9.22 -1.75 -9.25
N TYR A 382 8.00 -1.21 -9.08
CA TYR A 382 7.62 -0.49 -7.86
C TYR A 382 7.66 -1.40 -6.63
N ASN A 383 7.05 -2.58 -6.71
CA ASN A 383 7.01 -3.55 -5.61
C ASN A 383 8.41 -3.94 -5.15
N LEU A 384 9.35 -4.19 -6.07
CA LEU A 384 10.74 -4.49 -5.70
C LEU A 384 11.38 -3.35 -4.91
N THR A 385 11.05 -2.09 -5.21
CA THR A 385 11.60 -0.96 -4.46
C THR A 385 10.97 -0.79 -3.08
N VAL A 386 9.70 -1.18 -2.93
CA VAL A 386 9.06 -1.29 -1.61
C VAL A 386 9.72 -2.42 -0.82
N VAL A 387 9.91 -3.60 -1.41
CA VAL A 387 10.60 -4.72 -0.74
C VAL A 387 11.99 -4.31 -0.26
N ILE A 388 12.78 -3.62 -1.09
CA ILE A 388 14.10 -3.11 -0.68
C ILE A 388 13.97 -2.16 0.51
N HIS A 389 12.99 -1.25 0.50
CA HIS A 389 12.75 -0.37 1.62
C HIS A 389 12.44 -1.16 2.91
N GLU A 390 11.56 -2.15 2.83
CA GLU A 390 11.15 -2.98 3.96
C GLU A 390 12.26 -3.90 4.48
N MET A 391 13.25 -4.27 3.65
CA MET A 391 14.46 -4.97 4.11
C MET A 391 15.23 -4.17 5.15
N TYR A 392 15.32 -2.84 4.98
CA TYR A 392 16.06 -1.99 5.90
C TYR A 392 15.19 -1.48 7.06
N GLU A 393 13.92 -1.18 6.80
CA GLU A 393 13.04 -0.63 7.83
C GLU A 393 12.50 -1.71 8.77
N ASN A 394 12.07 -2.86 8.23
CA ASN A 394 11.42 -3.93 8.99
C ASN A 394 12.24 -5.23 9.02
N GLY A 395 13.44 -5.26 8.43
CA GLY A 395 14.34 -6.40 8.51
C GLY A 395 13.87 -7.63 7.72
N ILE A 396 13.03 -7.42 6.69
CA ILE A 396 12.51 -8.51 5.86
C ILE A 396 13.64 -9.13 5.05
N ASN A 397 13.70 -10.47 4.99
CA ASN A 397 14.53 -11.19 4.04
C ASN A 397 13.65 -11.70 2.88
N PRO A 398 13.68 -11.06 1.70
CA PRO A 398 12.80 -11.45 0.60
C PRO A 398 13.25 -12.74 -0.05
N GLU A 399 12.50 -13.81 0.17
CA GLU A 399 12.67 -15.07 -0.54
C GLU A 399 11.51 -15.25 -1.54
N PHE A 400 11.78 -15.01 -2.83
CA PHE A 400 10.78 -15.22 -3.89
C PHE A 400 10.65 -16.69 -4.32
N LEU A 401 11.64 -17.52 -3.96
CA LEU A 401 11.70 -18.94 -4.28
C LEU A 401 11.16 -19.78 -3.11
N HIS A 402 9.88 -19.62 -2.78
CA HIS A 402 9.19 -20.60 -1.94
C HIS A 402 8.70 -21.76 -2.83
N VAL A 403 9.59 -22.71 -3.12
CA VAL A 403 9.14 -24.03 -3.59
C VAL A 403 8.36 -24.64 -2.42
N LYS A 404 7.04 -24.80 -2.57
CA LYS A 404 6.26 -25.66 -1.67
C LYS A 404 6.87 -27.06 -1.74
N SER A 405 7.69 -27.43 -0.76
CA SER A 405 7.98 -28.83 -0.44
C SER A 405 6.74 -29.45 0.19
N ASN A 406 5.67 -29.60 -0.60
CA ASN A 406 4.62 -30.55 -0.28
C ASN A 406 4.96 -31.87 -0.96
N ALA A 407 5.87 -32.62 -0.33
CA ALA A 407 6.07 -34.04 -0.61
C ALA A 407 6.41 -34.76 0.70
N CYS A 408 5.55 -35.72 1.04
CA CYS A 408 5.69 -36.80 2.03
C CYS A 408 5.68 -36.43 3.52
N THR A 409 4.52 -36.62 4.16
CA THR A 409 4.26 -37.79 5.02
C THR A 409 2.82 -38.22 4.88
#